data_AF-A0A0B7A8X3-F1
#
_entry.id   AF-A0A0B7A8X3-F1
#
_cell.length_a   1.000
_cell.length_b   1.000
_cell.length_c   1.000
_cell.angle_alpha   90.00
_cell.angle_beta   90.00
_cell.angle_gamma   90.00
#
_symmetry.space_group_name_H-M   'P 1'
#
loop_
_entity.id
_entity.type
_entity.pdbx_description
1 polymer ?
#
loop_
_entity_poly.entity_id
_entity_poly.type
_entity_poly.pdbx_seq_one_letter_code
_entity_poly.pdbx_strand_id
1 'polypeptide(L)'
;RTTGCGTTSRNTTLESSQLCQFLMSADGKRQSDFVDLCLKYQQELHSVIDFLSDQVVEGELAAFISYALAFPTGFLALIDTYDVIRSGLPNFCTVAMALHELGYQAQGIRLDSGDLSYLSKVVKSKFIKIAEHYKLPWFENLNIVASNDINEDTIHSLNQQGHTISCFGIGTHLVTCQKQPALGCVFKLVEVNKKARIKLSEDVEKVTIPGKKNVYRLYGADGTALVDLLQDSAEQPPRVGQRVLCRHPFQETKRAYVIPAAVKQLHIPWWENDKIVQYLPT
;
A
#
# COMPACT_ATOMS: atom_id res chain seq x y z
N ARG A 1 4.89 -0.97 19.51
CA ARG A 1 5.47 0.12 18.69
C ARG A 1 5.22 -0.21 17.23
N THR A 2 4.09 0.24 16.71
CA THR A 2 3.70 0.17 15.29
C THR A 2 3.10 1.53 14.99
N THR A 3 3.90 2.41 14.40
CA THR A 3 3.46 3.69 13.83
C THR A 3 2.69 3.36 12.56
N GLY A 4 1.38 3.08 12.72
CA GLY A 4 0.47 2.87 11.60
C GLY A 4 0.08 4.21 10.99
N CYS A 5 0.39 4.36 9.70
CA CYS A 5 -0.13 5.44 8.86
C CYS A 5 -1.66 5.25 8.75
N GLY A 6 -2.44 6.01 9.54
CA GLY A 6 -3.89 5.87 9.64
C GLY A 6 -4.42 6.57 10.90
N THR A 7 -4.55 7.89 10.84
CA THR A 7 -4.79 8.77 12.01
C THR A 7 -6.24 9.22 12.19
N THR A 8 -7.19 8.72 11.39
CA THR A 8 -8.58 9.23 11.41
C THR A 8 -9.60 8.19 11.88
N SER A 9 -10.42 8.54 12.88
CA SER A 9 -11.52 7.75 13.46
C SER A 9 -12.85 8.51 13.42
N ARG A 10 -13.99 7.80 13.45
CA ARG A 10 -15.34 8.32 13.11
C ARG A 10 -16.11 9.08 14.22
N ASN A 11 -15.55 9.36 15.40
CA ASN A 11 -16.32 9.94 16.51
C ASN A 11 -15.69 11.19 17.12
N THR A 12 -16.30 12.36 16.89
CA THR A 12 -16.10 13.58 17.70
C THR A 12 -17.33 14.48 17.56
N THR A 13 -17.95 14.87 18.69
CA THR A 13 -19.08 15.81 18.76
C THR A 13 -18.65 17.13 19.40
N LEU A 14 -19.21 18.23 18.89
CA LEU A 14 -19.08 19.59 19.44
C LEU A 14 -19.99 19.77 20.67
N GLU A 15 -19.64 19.19 21.80
CA GLU A 15 -20.20 19.68 23.06
C GLU A 15 -19.09 20.03 24.06
N SER A 16 -18.92 21.35 24.21
CA SER A 16 -18.56 22.03 25.46
C SER A 16 -17.42 21.44 26.28
N SER A 17 -16.20 21.50 25.76
CA SER A 17 -15.03 21.68 26.62
C SER A 17 -14.07 22.63 25.92
N GLN A 18 -13.40 23.48 26.70
CA GLN A 18 -12.42 24.48 26.26
C GLN A 18 -11.23 23.83 25.53
N LEU A 19 -11.45 23.36 24.31
CA LEU A 19 -10.40 22.94 23.40
C LEU A 19 -9.58 24.18 23.07
N CYS A 20 -8.25 24.03 23.05
CA CYS A 20 -7.34 25.10 22.71
C CYS A 20 -7.65 25.56 21.26
N GLN A 21 -8.44 26.62 21.11
CA GLN A 21 -8.91 27.15 19.82
C GLN A 21 -7.78 27.81 19.01
N PHE A 22 -6.64 28.04 19.65
CA PHE A 22 -5.54 28.79 19.07
C PHE A 22 -4.48 27.88 18.45
N LEU A 23 -4.07 28.21 17.23
CA LEU A 23 -2.95 27.56 16.55
C LEU A 23 -1.80 28.55 16.35
N MET A 24 -0.58 28.13 16.68
CA MET A 24 0.64 28.87 16.39
C MET A 24 1.04 28.65 14.92
N SER A 25 1.41 29.71 14.22
CA SER A 25 1.97 29.64 12.87
C SER A 25 3.22 28.77 12.81
N ALA A 26 3.51 28.19 11.65
CA ALA A 26 4.65 27.30 11.45
C ALA A 26 6.01 27.99 11.74
N ASP A 27 6.08 29.31 11.63
CA ASP A 27 7.27 30.11 11.95
C ASP A 27 7.36 30.51 13.44
N GLY A 28 6.36 30.14 14.25
CA GLY A 28 6.30 30.41 15.69
C GLY A 28 5.99 31.85 16.08
N LYS A 29 5.59 32.71 15.14
CA LYS A 29 5.46 34.17 15.39
C LYS A 29 4.04 34.66 15.65
N ARG A 30 3.03 33.96 15.14
CA ARG A 30 1.62 34.39 15.20
C ARG A 30 0.77 33.29 15.82
N GLN A 31 0.04 33.62 16.86
CA GLN A 31 -1.05 32.79 17.36
C GLN A 31 -2.36 33.35 16.84
N SER A 32 -3.24 32.48 16.32
CA SER A 32 -4.54 32.89 15.77
C SER A 32 -5.62 31.98 16.28
N ASP A 33 -6.83 32.52 16.46
CA ASP A 33 -8.02 31.70 16.66
C ASP A 33 -8.26 30.90 15.37
N PHE A 34 -8.02 29.60 15.46
CA PHE A 34 -8.07 28.71 14.31
C PHE A 34 -9.52 28.39 13.92
N VAL A 35 -10.45 28.45 14.86
CA VAL A 35 -11.89 28.26 14.59
C VAL A 35 -12.40 29.42 13.75
N ASP A 36 -12.14 30.66 14.18
CA ASP A 36 -12.55 31.86 13.43
C ASP A 36 -11.94 31.87 12.02
N LEU A 37 -10.68 31.45 11.91
CA LEU A 37 -10.00 31.34 10.63
C LEU A 37 -10.66 30.30 9.70
N CYS A 38 -11.09 29.16 10.23
CA CYS A 38 -11.84 28.17 9.48
C CYS A 38 -13.20 28.71 9.04
N LEU A 39 -13.95 29.37 9.92
CA LEU A 39 -15.25 29.96 9.58
C LEU A 39 -15.14 31.03 8.48
N LYS A 40 -14.07 31.85 8.50
CA LYS A 40 -13.75 32.77 7.41
C LYS A 40 -13.59 32.03 6.07
N TYR A 41 -12.74 31.00 6.02
CA TYR A 41 -12.49 30.26 4.78
C TYR A 41 -13.70 29.45 4.30
N GLN A 42 -14.56 28.99 5.21
CA GLN A 42 -15.80 28.33 4.85
C GLN A 42 -16.70 29.25 4.01
N GLN A 43 -16.81 30.52 4.41
CA GLN A 43 -17.59 31.53 3.69
C GLN A 43 -16.97 31.87 2.32
N GLU A 44 -15.64 32.00 2.24
CA GLU A 44 -14.95 32.30 0.99
C GLU A 44 -15.07 31.17 -0.05
N LEU A 45 -14.87 29.92 0.40
CA LEU A 45 -14.85 28.74 -0.47
C LEU A 45 -16.21 28.36 -1.05
N HIS A 46 -17.31 28.82 -0.43
CA HIS A 46 -18.68 28.63 -0.93
C HIS A 46 -18.78 28.98 -2.43
N SER A 47 -18.15 30.09 -2.83
CA SER A 47 -18.16 30.59 -4.22
C SER A 47 -17.23 29.84 -5.18
N VAL A 48 -16.22 29.14 -4.66
CA VAL A 48 -15.15 28.51 -5.47
C VAL A 48 -15.48 27.06 -5.82
N ILE A 49 -15.99 26.32 -4.83
CA ILE A 49 -16.25 24.88 -4.96
C ILE A 49 -17.73 24.51 -4.90
N ASP A 50 -18.65 25.49 -4.90
CA ASP A 50 -20.09 25.32 -5.13
C ASP A 50 -20.72 24.26 -4.20
N PHE A 51 -20.83 24.61 -2.91
CA PHE A 51 -21.53 23.83 -1.88
C PHE A 51 -22.41 24.77 -1.08
N LEU A 52 -23.53 24.31 -0.51
CA LEU A 52 -24.36 25.16 0.34
C LEU A 52 -23.95 25.04 1.81
N SER A 53 -23.87 26.16 2.53
CA SER A 53 -23.41 26.17 3.93
C SER A 53 -24.31 25.35 4.87
N ASP A 54 -25.61 25.21 4.56
CA ASP A 54 -26.56 24.40 5.31
C ASP A 54 -26.37 22.88 5.11
N GLN A 55 -25.61 22.47 4.10
CA GLN A 55 -25.30 21.06 3.84
C GLN A 55 -24.05 20.58 4.58
N VAL A 56 -23.27 21.51 5.13
CA VAL A 56 -22.03 21.19 5.83
C VAL A 56 -22.32 20.80 7.27
N VAL A 57 -21.84 19.62 7.68
CA VAL A 57 -22.04 19.13 9.04
C VAL A 57 -21.01 19.78 9.99
N GLU A 58 -21.49 20.61 10.92
CA GLU A 58 -20.65 21.34 11.88
C GLU A 58 -19.79 20.41 12.75
N GLY A 59 -20.34 19.28 13.18
CA GLY A 59 -19.59 18.28 13.95
C GLY A 59 -18.40 17.69 13.20
N GLU A 60 -18.53 17.50 11.89
CA GLU A 60 -17.44 17.04 11.03
C GLU A 60 -16.36 18.11 10.88
N LEU A 61 -16.76 19.38 10.68
CA LEU A 61 -15.83 20.51 10.64
C LEU A 61 -15.01 20.59 11.92
N ALA A 62 -15.66 20.48 13.08
CA ALA A 62 -14.98 20.55 14.36
C ALA A 62 -14.07 19.36 14.65
N ALA A 63 -14.43 18.16 14.18
CA ALA A 63 -13.55 17.01 14.20
C ALA A 63 -12.26 17.30 13.42
N PHE A 64 -12.39 17.91 12.23
CA PHE A 64 -11.24 18.28 11.39
C PHE A 64 -10.40 19.39 12.02
N ILE A 65 -11.04 20.43 12.58
CA ILE A 65 -10.36 21.50 13.32
C ILE A 65 -9.56 20.91 14.49
N SER A 66 -10.18 20.05 15.30
CA SER A 66 -9.54 19.41 16.45
C SER A 66 -8.35 18.55 16.02
N TYR A 67 -8.49 17.82 14.92
CA TYR A 67 -7.41 17.00 14.37
C TYR A 67 -6.26 17.85 13.81
N ALA A 68 -6.57 18.95 13.12
CA ALA A 68 -5.58 19.90 12.60
C ALA A 68 -4.84 20.65 13.72
N LEU A 69 -5.51 21.00 14.82
CA LEU A 69 -4.88 21.59 16.01
C LEU A 69 -3.85 20.64 16.64
N ALA A 70 -4.17 19.34 16.69
CA ALA A 70 -3.27 18.33 17.24
C ALA A 70 -2.12 17.95 16.27
N PHE A 71 -2.40 17.94 14.97
CA PHE A 71 -1.45 17.47 13.94
C PHE A 71 -1.40 18.42 12.72
N PRO A 72 -0.96 19.68 12.90
CA PRO A 72 -1.04 20.69 11.84
C PRO A 72 -0.18 20.36 10.61
N THR A 73 0.93 19.64 10.77
CA THR A 73 1.78 19.18 9.66
C THR A 73 1.31 17.85 9.04
N GLY A 74 0.45 17.11 9.73
CA GLY A 74 0.01 15.75 9.38
C GLY A 74 -1.48 15.64 9.05
N PHE A 75 -2.12 16.76 8.73
CA PHE A 75 -3.57 16.81 8.54
C PHE A 75 -3.99 16.07 7.26
N LEU A 76 -4.54 14.87 7.43
CA LEU A 76 -5.20 14.05 6.41
C LEU A 76 -6.59 13.66 6.91
N ALA A 77 -7.66 14.05 6.21
CA ALA A 77 -9.02 13.91 6.72
C ALA A 77 -9.82 12.78 6.06
N LEU A 78 -10.63 12.06 6.85
CA LEU A 78 -11.64 11.12 6.36
C LEU A 78 -12.90 11.92 5.98
N ILE A 79 -13.24 11.99 4.69
CA ILE A 79 -14.26 12.92 4.21
C ILE A 79 -15.59 12.28 3.81
N ASP A 80 -15.76 10.98 4.05
CA ASP A 80 -16.96 10.22 3.66
C ASP A 80 -17.81 9.79 4.86
N THR A 81 -17.72 10.51 5.98
CA THR A 81 -18.52 10.22 7.18
C THR A 81 -20.00 10.48 6.96
N TYR A 82 -20.34 11.59 6.27
CA TYR A 82 -21.72 11.99 5.98
C TYR A 82 -21.98 12.06 4.48
N ASP A 83 -21.36 13.02 3.80
CA ASP A 83 -21.43 13.19 2.35
C ASP A 83 -20.12 13.80 1.86
N VAL A 84 -19.45 13.09 0.94
CA VAL A 84 -18.14 13.48 0.41
C VAL A 84 -18.18 14.84 -0.26
N ILE A 85 -19.18 15.10 -1.10
CA ILE A 85 -19.20 16.26 -1.98
C ILE A 85 -19.77 17.48 -1.24
N ARG A 86 -20.81 17.26 -0.43
CA ARG A 86 -21.60 18.31 0.21
C ARG A 86 -21.09 18.73 1.59
N SER A 87 -20.38 17.86 2.30
CA SER A 87 -19.89 18.15 3.66
C SER A 87 -18.38 17.93 3.79
N GLY A 88 -17.90 16.71 3.57
CA GLY A 88 -16.53 16.34 3.92
C GLY A 88 -15.46 17.07 3.10
N LEU A 89 -15.65 17.18 1.79
CA LEU A 89 -14.74 17.93 0.92
C LEU A 89 -14.73 19.44 1.23
N PRO A 90 -15.89 20.14 1.35
CA PRO A 90 -15.94 21.52 1.83
C PRO A 90 -15.24 21.73 3.18
N ASN A 91 -15.50 20.86 4.16
CA ASN A 91 -14.89 20.93 5.48
C ASN A 91 -13.38 20.75 5.44
N PHE A 92 -12.90 19.77 4.68
CA PHE A 92 -11.47 19.55 4.50
C PHE A 92 -10.80 20.76 3.85
N CYS A 93 -11.36 21.28 2.75
CA CYS A 93 -10.79 22.44 2.05
C CYS A 93 -10.74 23.67 2.96
N THR A 94 -11.79 23.88 3.76
CA THR A 94 -11.86 24.96 4.76
C THR A 94 -10.69 24.90 5.74
N VAL A 95 -10.48 23.74 6.38
CA VAL A 95 -9.40 23.55 7.35
C VAL A 95 -8.02 23.58 6.67
N ALA A 96 -7.89 23.03 5.46
CA ALA A 96 -6.64 23.05 4.70
C ALA A 96 -6.21 24.49 4.34
N MET A 97 -7.15 25.36 3.97
CA MET A 97 -6.88 26.77 3.67
C MET A 97 -6.53 27.55 4.94
N ALA A 98 -7.22 27.30 6.05
CA ALA A 98 -6.88 27.89 7.35
C ALA A 98 -5.46 27.48 7.81
N LEU A 99 -5.10 26.20 7.66
CA LEU A 99 -3.73 25.71 7.91
C LEU A 99 -2.71 26.41 7.01
N HIS A 100 -3.06 26.62 5.74
CA HIS A 100 -2.20 27.30 4.79
C HIS A 100 -1.90 28.75 5.18
N GLU A 101 -2.89 29.50 5.68
CA GLU A 101 -2.68 30.87 6.15
C GLU A 101 -1.68 30.94 7.33
N LEU A 102 -1.59 29.85 8.10
CA LEU A 102 -0.64 29.71 9.22
C LEU A 102 0.69 29.06 8.82
N GLY A 103 0.91 28.81 7.53
CA GLY A 103 2.17 28.27 7.00
C GLY A 103 2.27 26.74 7.05
N TYR A 104 1.18 26.04 7.35
CA TYR A 104 1.12 24.58 7.27
C TYR A 104 0.57 24.11 5.91
N GLN A 105 0.76 22.83 5.60
CA GLN A 105 0.18 22.20 4.42
C GLN A 105 -0.53 20.92 4.81
N ALA A 106 -1.78 20.80 4.38
CA ALA A 106 -2.54 19.56 4.51
C ALA A 106 -1.89 18.45 3.67
N GLN A 107 -2.01 17.21 4.13
CA GLN A 107 -1.45 16.03 3.45
C GLN A 107 -2.41 15.44 2.42
N GLY A 108 -3.73 15.57 2.64
CA GLY A 108 -4.74 15.08 1.71
C GLY A 108 -6.01 14.58 2.38
N ILE A 109 -6.73 13.71 1.67
CA ILE A 109 -7.98 13.12 2.13
C ILE A 109 -7.95 11.59 2.09
N ARG A 110 -8.89 10.98 2.79
CA ARG A 110 -9.21 9.56 2.73
C ARG A 110 -10.67 9.36 2.33
N LEU A 111 -10.89 8.46 1.37
CA LEU A 111 -12.19 7.91 0.95
C LEU A 111 -12.25 6.45 1.41
N ASP A 112 -13.32 6.06 2.08
CA ASP A 112 -13.50 4.72 2.67
C ASP A 112 -14.80 4.04 2.21
N SER A 113 -15.53 4.65 1.27
CA SER A 113 -16.83 4.16 0.80
C SER A 113 -17.26 4.88 -0.48
N GLY A 114 -18.34 4.39 -1.09
CA GLY A 114 -18.90 4.93 -2.34
C GLY A 114 -18.14 4.53 -3.60
N ASP A 115 -18.46 5.20 -4.71
CA ASP A 115 -17.74 5.02 -5.99
C ASP A 115 -16.40 5.78 -5.93
N LEU A 116 -15.36 5.07 -5.48
CA LEU A 116 -14.02 5.63 -5.29
C LEU A 116 -13.43 6.24 -6.58
N SER A 117 -13.75 5.68 -7.75
CA SER A 117 -13.27 6.19 -9.03
C SER A 117 -13.89 7.55 -9.34
N TYR A 118 -15.23 7.62 -9.29
CA TYR A 118 -15.97 8.85 -9.50
C TYR A 118 -15.60 9.92 -8.45
N LEU A 119 -15.65 9.56 -7.17
CA LEU A 119 -15.39 10.48 -6.06
C LEU A 119 -13.96 11.04 -6.12
N SER A 120 -12.95 10.22 -6.42
CA SER A 120 -11.58 10.71 -6.56
C SER A 120 -11.48 11.79 -7.64
N LYS A 121 -12.10 11.58 -8.81
CA LYS A 121 -12.08 12.56 -9.92
C LYS A 121 -12.79 13.86 -9.54
N VAL A 122 -13.93 13.77 -8.86
CA VAL A 122 -14.67 14.95 -8.38
C VAL A 122 -13.82 15.74 -7.40
N VAL A 123 -13.22 15.07 -6.41
CA VAL A 123 -12.30 15.70 -5.45
C VAL A 123 -11.13 16.37 -6.16
N LYS A 124 -10.45 15.65 -7.07
CA LYS A 124 -9.30 16.17 -7.81
C LYS A 124 -9.67 17.42 -8.62
N SER A 125 -10.84 17.43 -9.25
CA SER A 125 -11.34 18.61 -9.97
C SER A 125 -11.53 19.82 -9.04
N LYS A 126 -12.07 19.63 -7.83
CA LYS A 126 -12.25 20.71 -6.86
C LYS A 126 -10.90 21.19 -6.30
N PHE A 127 -9.94 20.29 -6.08
CA PHE A 127 -8.57 20.66 -5.70
C PHE A 127 -7.88 21.52 -6.76
N ILE A 128 -8.01 21.17 -8.04
CA ILE A 128 -7.49 21.97 -9.16
C ILE A 128 -8.13 23.37 -9.16
N LYS A 129 -9.46 23.47 -9.00
CA LYS A 129 -10.15 24.76 -8.95
C LYS A 129 -9.64 25.67 -7.83
N ILE A 130 -9.44 25.11 -6.62
CA ILE A 130 -8.88 25.86 -5.49
C ILE A 130 -7.43 26.28 -5.79
N ALA A 131 -6.62 25.36 -6.33
CA ALA A 131 -5.23 25.63 -6.70
C ALA A 131 -5.12 26.78 -7.71
N GLU A 132 -5.97 26.80 -8.73
CA GLU A 132 -6.01 27.87 -9.73
C GLU A 132 -6.50 29.20 -9.13
N HIS A 133 -7.60 29.16 -8.36
CA HIS A 133 -8.21 30.36 -7.78
C HIS A 133 -7.28 31.08 -6.81
N TYR A 134 -6.65 30.34 -5.89
CA TYR A 134 -5.75 30.90 -4.87
C TYR A 134 -4.27 30.90 -5.29
N LYS A 135 -3.95 30.41 -6.49
CA LYS A 135 -2.57 30.25 -7.00
C LYS A 135 -1.70 29.38 -6.09
N LEU A 136 -2.26 28.26 -5.64
CA LEU A 136 -1.65 27.29 -4.72
C LEU A 136 -1.38 25.95 -5.43
N PRO A 137 -0.26 25.82 -6.17
CA PRO A 137 0.03 24.60 -6.95
C PRO A 137 0.21 23.35 -6.08
N TRP A 138 0.45 23.48 -4.78
CA TRP A 138 0.51 22.32 -3.89
C TRP A 138 -0.88 21.70 -3.65
N PHE A 139 -1.95 22.50 -3.75
CA PHE A 139 -3.31 22.08 -3.41
C PHE A 139 -3.85 21.06 -4.43
N GLU A 140 -3.51 21.23 -5.72
CA GLU A 140 -3.89 20.25 -6.74
C GLU A 140 -3.21 18.89 -6.48
N ASN A 141 -2.06 18.86 -5.82
CA ASN A 141 -1.21 17.70 -5.60
C ASN A 141 -1.44 17.01 -4.24
N LEU A 142 -2.50 17.42 -3.52
CA LEU A 142 -2.95 16.75 -2.31
C LEU A 142 -3.23 15.27 -2.54
N ASN A 143 -2.84 14.44 -1.57
CA ASN A 143 -3.03 13.00 -1.67
C ASN A 143 -4.53 12.65 -1.59
N ILE A 144 -4.96 11.74 -2.45
CA ILE A 144 -6.25 11.05 -2.33
C ILE A 144 -5.93 9.62 -1.95
N VAL A 145 -6.23 9.27 -0.70
CA VAL A 145 -6.08 7.91 -0.17
C VAL A 145 -7.42 7.21 -0.28
N ALA A 146 -7.44 6.00 -0.81
CA ALA A 146 -8.63 5.15 -0.76
C ALA A 146 -8.37 3.95 0.13
N SER A 147 -9.33 3.64 1.00
CA SER A 147 -9.41 2.39 1.76
C SER A 147 -10.80 1.80 1.58
N ASN A 148 -11.02 0.58 2.09
CA ASN A 148 -12.27 -0.23 2.07
C ASN A 148 -12.28 -1.37 1.05
N ASP A 149 -12.20 -2.61 1.57
CA ASP A 149 -12.28 -3.87 0.83
C ASP A 149 -11.53 -3.90 -0.51
N ILE A 150 -10.37 -3.22 -0.52
CA ILE A 150 -9.51 -3.12 -1.69
C ILE A 150 -8.75 -4.45 -1.85
N ASN A 151 -8.84 -5.02 -3.05
CA ASN A 151 -8.10 -6.19 -3.52
C ASN A 151 -7.63 -5.97 -4.97
N GLU A 152 -6.92 -6.94 -5.54
CA GLU A 152 -6.35 -6.86 -6.88
C GLU A 152 -7.41 -6.62 -7.98
N ASP A 153 -8.61 -7.19 -7.85
CA ASP A 153 -9.68 -7.06 -8.83
C ASP A 153 -10.28 -5.64 -8.76
N THR A 154 -10.47 -5.10 -7.56
CA THR A 154 -10.92 -3.71 -7.38
C THR A 154 -9.90 -2.70 -7.90
N ILE A 155 -8.59 -2.89 -7.65
CA ILE A 155 -7.53 -2.02 -8.16
C ILE A 155 -7.51 -2.08 -9.69
N HIS A 156 -7.66 -3.27 -10.28
CA HIS A 156 -7.75 -3.42 -11.72
C HIS A 156 -8.94 -2.66 -12.30
N SER A 157 -10.12 -2.78 -11.69
CA SER A 157 -11.33 -2.05 -12.10
C SER A 157 -11.15 -0.54 -11.99
N LEU A 158 -10.58 -0.04 -10.89
CA LEU A 158 -10.30 1.38 -10.70
C LEU A 158 -9.37 1.91 -11.80
N ASN A 159 -8.28 1.19 -12.10
CA ASN A 159 -7.34 1.54 -13.15
C ASN A 159 -8.02 1.64 -14.53
N GLN A 160 -8.89 0.68 -14.88
CA GLN A 160 -9.64 0.72 -16.14
C GLN A 160 -10.56 1.94 -16.24
N GLN A 161 -11.13 2.37 -15.11
CA GLN A 161 -12.00 3.54 -15.06
C GLN A 161 -11.23 4.87 -15.06
N GLY A 162 -9.91 4.86 -14.83
CA GLY A 162 -9.06 6.06 -14.81
C GLY A 162 -9.24 6.94 -13.56
N HIS A 163 -9.24 6.33 -12.37
CA HIS A 163 -9.31 7.04 -11.07
C HIS A 163 -8.12 8.02 -10.84
N THR A 164 -8.21 8.87 -9.82
CA THR A 164 -7.14 9.84 -9.45
C THR A 164 -6.59 9.61 -8.02
N ILE A 165 -6.72 8.38 -7.53
CA ILE A 165 -6.27 7.96 -6.19
C ILE A 165 -4.74 7.83 -6.19
N SER A 166 -4.09 8.45 -5.22
CA SER A 166 -2.62 8.45 -5.06
C SER A 166 -2.10 7.28 -4.21
N CYS A 167 -2.93 6.74 -3.31
CA CYS A 167 -2.52 5.69 -2.37
C CYS A 167 -3.69 4.77 -2.02
N PHE A 168 -3.42 3.48 -1.88
CA PHE A 168 -4.39 2.47 -1.47
C PHE A 168 -4.06 1.93 -0.08
N GLY A 169 -4.99 2.05 0.86
CA GLY A 169 -4.95 1.42 2.17
C GLY A 169 -5.60 0.04 2.13
N ILE A 170 -4.79 -1.01 2.00
CA ILE A 170 -5.25 -2.40 1.90
C ILE A 170 -5.10 -3.09 3.26
N GLY A 171 -6.21 -3.47 3.88
CA GLY A 171 -6.25 -4.17 5.16
C GLY A 171 -6.43 -5.68 5.02
N THR A 172 -7.66 -6.14 5.21
CA THR A 172 -8.04 -7.55 5.34
C THR A 172 -7.49 -8.44 4.23
N HIS A 173 -7.65 -8.06 2.96
CA HIS A 173 -7.21 -8.87 1.82
C HIS A 173 -5.70 -9.14 1.81
N LEU A 174 -4.89 -8.13 2.18
CA LEU A 174 -3.43 -8.26 2.22
C LEU A 174 -2.98 -9.13 3.39
N VAL A 175 -3.49 -8.87 4.60
CA VAL A 175 -3.02 -9.53 5.82
C VAL A 175 -3.50 -10.98 5.91
N THR A 176 -4.71 -11.26 5.44
CA THR A 176 -5.28 -12.62 5.54
C THR A 176 -4.98 -13.49 4.32
N CYS A 177 -4.43 -12.90 3.24
CA CYS A 177 -4.29 -13.55 1.94
C CYS A 177 -5.60 -14.25 1.52
N GLN A 178 -6.74 -13.56 1.63
CA GLN A 178 -8.09 -14.19 1.68
C GLN A 178 -8.37 -15.26 0.59
N LYS A 179 -7.86 -15.08 -0.64
CA LYS A 179 -8.03 -16.07 -1.73
C LYS A 179 -7.25 -17.38 -1.47
N GLN A 180 -6.09 -17.30 -0.83
CA GLN A 180 -5.25 -18.44 -0.46
C GLN A 180 -4.54 -18.14 0.88
N PRO A 181 -5.20 -18.38 2.03
CA PRO A 181 -4.67 -18.01 3.36
C PRO A 181 -3.50 -18.89 3.82
N ALA A 182 -3.17 -19.94 3.07
CA ALA A 182 -2.08 -20.86 3.37
C ALA A 182 -1.26 -21.18 2.12
N LEU A 183 0.07 -21.11 2.24
CA LEU A 183 0.99 -21.44 1.16
C LEU A 183 1.12 -22.97 0.92
N GLY A 184 0.83 -23.79 1.93
CA GLY A 184 0.96 -25.25 1.84
C GLY A 184 2.39 -25.77 1.97
N CYS A 185 3.28 -25.04 2.64
CA CYS A 185 4.66 -25.47 2.87
C CYS A 185 4.74 -26.78 3.66
N VAL A 186 5.69 -27.64 3.29
CA VAL A 186 5.95 -28.90 3.97
C VAL A 186 7.43 -29.06 4.29
N PHE A 187 7.71 -29.66 5.45
CA PHE A 187 9.05 -30.14 5.80
C PHE A 187 9.09 -31.66 5.64
N LYS A 188 10.09 -32.18 4.92
CA LYS A 188 10.25 -33.60 4.63
C LYS A 188 11.72 -34.02 4.72
N LEU A 189 11.94 -35.17 5.33
CA LEU A 189 13.24 -35.83 5.38
C LEU A 189 13.56 -36.44 4.01
N VAL A 190 14.65 -36.00 3.38
CA VAL A 190 15.06 -36.46 2.05
C VAL A 190 16.28 -37.40 2.09
N GLU A 191 17.02 -37.43 3.20
CA GLU A 191 18.23 -38.23 3.35
C GLU A 191 18.57 -38.47 4.83
N VAL A 192 19.03 -39.69 5.17
CA VAL A 192 19.62 -40.03 6.49
C VAL A 192 20.83 -40.91 6.26
N ASN A 193 21.95 -40.60 6.91
CA ASN A 193 23.20 -41.38 6.81
C ASN A 193 23.60 -41.64 5.34
N LYS A 194 23.50 -40.60 4.49
CA LYS A 194 23.74 -40.66 3.03
C LYS A 194 22.84 -41.64 2.26
N LYS A 195 21.74 -42.10 2.87
CA LYS A 195 20.71 -42.91 2.22
C LYS A 195 19.49 -42.05 1.93
N ALA A 196 19.19 -41.89 0.65
CA ALA A 196 18.07 -41.12 0.17
C ALA A 196 16.73 -41.69 0.70
N ARG A 197 15.79 -40.82 1.03
CA ARG A 197 14.46 -41.17 1.55
C ARG A 197 13.38 -40.60 0.63
N ILE A 198 12.42 -41.45 0.31
CA ILE A 198 11.26 -41.11 -0.48
C ILE A 198 10.00 -41.46 0.33
N LYS A 199 9.09 -40.51 0.44
CA LYS A 199 7.73 -40.76 0.90
C LYS A 199 6.88 -41.08 -0.32
N LEU A 200 6.32 -42.29 -0.35
CA LEU A 200 5.32 -42.67 -1.33
C LEU A 200 3.95 -42.11 -0.90
N SER A 201 3.11 -41.87 -1.89
CA SER A 201 1.76 -41.35 -1.75
C SER A 201 0.91 -41.97 -2.86
N GLU A 202 -0.38 -42.19 -2.60
CA GLU A 202 -1.33 -42.61 -3.63
C GLU A 202 -1.48 -41.56 -4.73
N ASP A 203 -1.31 -40.29 -4.35
CA ASP A 203 -1.20 -39.16 -5.27
C ASP A 203 0.28 -38.97 -5.67
N VAL A 204 0.54 -39.13 -6.97
CA VAL A 204 1.89 -39.03 -7.58
C VAL A 204 2.50 -37.65 -7.36
N GLU A 205 1.71 -36.58 -7.36
CA GLU A 205 2.21 -35.22 -7.16
C GLU A 205 2.70 -34.97 -5.73
N LYS A 206 2.27 -35.82 -4.78
CA LYS A 206 2.69 -35.78 -3.37
C LYS A 206 3.86 -36.71 -3.06
N VAL A 207 4.39 -37.42 -4.06
CA VAL A 207 5.61 -38.21 -3.92
C VAL A 207 6.82 -37.26 -3.80
N THR A 208 7.62 -37.42 -2.76
CA THR A 208 8.76 -36.52 -2.53
C THR A 208 9.95 -36.87 -3.42
N ILE A 209 10.68 -35.87 -3.92
CA ILE A 209 11.95 -36.10 -4.61
C ILE A 209 13.03 -36.45 -3.57
N PRO A 210 13.69 -37.62 -3.66
CA PRO A 210 14.64 -38.09 -2.65
C PRO A 210 16.01 -37.37 -2.72
N GLY A 211 16.85 -37.58 -1.70
CA GLY A 211 18.26 -37.16 -1.67
C GLY A 211 18.50 -35.69 -1.33
N LYS A 212 19.72 -35.35 -0.91
CA LYS A 212 20.16 -33.95 -0.76
C LYS A 212 20.30 -33.29 -2.13
N LYS A 213 19.75 -32.09 -2.30
CA LYS A 213 19.64 -31.41 -3.61
C LYS A 213 20.19 -29.99 -3.60
N ASN A 214 20.77 -29.60 -4.73
CA ASN A 214 21.06 -28.21 -5.08
C ASN A 214 19.99 -27.70 -6.07
N VAL A 215 19.72 -26.39 -6.03
CA VAL A 215 18.74 -25.74 -6.92
C VAL A 215 19.43 -24.64 -7.70
N TYR A 216 19.27 -24.65 -9.01
CA TYR A 216 19.83 -23.65 -9.92
C TYR A 216 18.74 -23.04 -10.78
N ARG A 217 18.70 -21.71 -10.89
CA ARG A 217 17.90 -21.01 -11.89
C ARG A 217 18.72 -20.81 -13.16
N LEU A 218 18.18 -21.26 -14.28
CA LEU A 218 18.77 -21.11 -15.60
C LEU A 218 18.13 -19.91 -16.32
N TYR A 219 18.94 -19.02 -16.86
CA TYR A 219 18.48 -17.80 -17.53
C TYR A 219 18.77 -17.83 -19.04
N GLY A 220 17.87 -17.20 -19.80
CA GLY A 220 18.05 -16.89 -21.22
C GLY A 220 18.98 -15.71 -21.44
N ALA A 221 19.40 -15.49 -22.70
CA ALA A 221 20.27 -14.38 -23.08
C ALA A 221 19.62 -13.00 -22.85
N ASP A 222 18.29 -12.94 -22.79
CA ASP A 222 17.48 -11.76 -22.46
C ASP A 222 17.35 -11.51 -20.94
N GLY A 223 17.91 -12.38 -20.11
CA GLY A 223 17.80 -12.31 -18.65
C GLY A 223 16.50 -12.93 -18.09
N THR A 224 15.66 -13.56 -18.93
CA THR A 224 14.44 -14.23 -18.48
C THR A 224 14.79 -15.55 -17.77
N ALA A 225 14.16 -15.81 -16.63
CA ALA A 225 14.28 -17.10 -15.95
C ALA A 225 13.56 -18.20 -16.75
N LEU A 226 14.29 -19.21 -17.21
CA LEU A 226 13.75 -20.27 -18.05
C LEU A 226 13.19 -21.43 -17.21
N VAL A 227 14.01 -21.96 -16.29
CA VAL A 227 13.66 -23.09 -15.42
C VAL A 227 14.45 -23.04 -14.11
N ASP A 228 13.86 -23.61 -13.05
CA ASP A 228 14.58 -23.99 -11.83
C ASP A 228 14.92 -25.49 -11.92
N LEU A 229 16.21 -25.80 -11.90
CA LEU A 229 16.77 -27.14 -12.00
C LEU A 229 17.15 -27.65 -10.61
N LEU A 230 16.48 -28.72 -10.18
CA LEU A 230 16.87 -29.53 -9.03
C LEU A 230 17.88 -30.59 -9.48
N GLN A 231 19.03 -30.66 -8.80
CA GLN A 231 20.06 -31.68 -9.03
C GLN A 231 20.50 -32.32 -7.73
N ASP A 232 21.01 -33.55 -7.80
CA ASP A 232 21.70 -34.15 -6.66
C ASP A 232 22.86 -33.25 -6.22
N SER A 233 23.05 -33.11 -4.92
CA SER A 233 24.08 -32.22 -4.37
C SER A 233 25.52 -32.62 -4.71
N ALA A 234 25.76 -33.87 -5.13
CA ALA A 234 27.07 -34.36 -5.59
C ALA A 234 27.32 -34.13 -7.09
N GLU A 235 26.30 -33.76 -7.87
CA GLU A 235 26.45 -33.47 -9.29
C GLU A 235 27.22 -32.17 -9.53
N GLN A 236 27.93 -32.11 -10.66
CA GLN A 236 28.56 -30.88 -11.11
C GLN A 236 27.50 -29.82 -11.44
N PRO A 237 27.68 -28.56 -10.97
CA PRO A 237 26.75 -27.48 -11.29
C PRO A 237 26.59 -27.28 -12.81
N PRO A 238 25.42 -26.82 -13.28
CA PRO A 238 25.23 -26.51 -14.68
C PRO A 238 26.09 -25.29 -15.04
N ARG A 239 26.63 -25.28 -16.25
CA ARG A 239 27.55 -24.23 -16.72
C ARG A 239 26.92 -23.41 -17.82
N VAL A 240 27.26 -22.13 -17.84
CA VAL A 240 26.89 -21.22 -18.92
C VAL A 240 27.37 -21.78 -20.27
N GLY A 241 26.52 -21.72 -21.29
CA GLY A 241 26.80 -22.22 -22.63
C GLY A 241 26.81 -23.74 -22.77
N GLN A 242 26.64 -24.51 -21.68
CA GLN A 242 26.55 -25.96 -21.75
C GLN A 242 25.10 -26.42 -21.81
N ARG A 243 24.83 -27.35 -22.73
CA ARG A 243 23.50 -27.92 -22.93
C ARG A 243 23.13 -28.83 -21.75
N VAL A 244 22.01 -28.52 -21.10
CA VAL A 244 21.43 -29.29 -19.99
C VAL A 244 20.09 -29.88 -20.42
N LEU A 245 19.84 -31.15 -20.12
CA LEU A 245 18.54 -31.78 -20.32
C LEU A 245 17.69 -31.62 -19.06
N CYS A 246 16.70 -30.75 -19.12
CA CYS A 246 15.75 -30.53 -18.04
C CYS A 246 14.53 -31.45 -18.24
N ARG A 247 14.14 -32.20 -17.20
CA ARG A 247 13.01 -33.13 -17.25
C ARG A 247 12.01 -32.77 -16.16
N HIS A 248 10.73 -32.88 -16.48
CA HIS A 248 9.68 -32.81 -15.47
C HIS A 248 9.79 -34.05 -14.56
N PRO A 249 9.68 -33.90 -13.23
CA PRO A 249 9.90 -35.01 -12.30
C PRO A 249 8.90 -36.17 -12.43
N PHE A 250 7.69 -35.90 -12.93
CA PHE A 250 6.60 -36.89 -12.98
C PHE A 250 5.98 -37.09 -14.38
N GLN A 251 6.36 -36.29 -15.37
CA GLN A 251 5.74 -36.33 -16.71
C GLN A 251 6.84 -36.52 -17.74
N GLU A 252 7.07 -37.78 -18.13
CA GLU A 252 8.22 -38.17 -18.96
C GLU A 252 8.28 -37.45 -20.31
N THR A 253 7.12 -37.14 -20.89
CA THR A 253 7.00 -36.40 -22.15
C THR A 253 7.43 -34.94 -22.03
N LYS A 254 7.40 -34.36 -20.83
CA LYS A 254 7.82 -32.97 -20.59
C LYS A 254 9.30 -32.90 -20.30
N ARG A 255 10.07 -32.56 -21.33
CA ARG A 255 11.51 -32.36 -21.27
C ARG A 255 11.95 -31.29 -22.25
N ALA A 256 13.00 -30.56 -21.90
CA ALA A 256 13.57 -29.51 -22.74
C ALA A 256 15.10 -29.52 -22.62
N TYR A 257 15.77 -29.20 -23.72
CA TYR A 257 17.19 -28.86 -23.67
C TYR A 257 17.33 -27.35 -23.46
N VAL A 258 18.13 -26.97 -22.46
CA VAL A 258 18.41 -25.57 -22.14
C VAL A 258 19.91 -25.33 -22.28
N ILE A 259 20.29 -24.26 -22.96
CA ILE A 259 21.65 -23.74 -22.97
C ILE A 259 21.60 -22.41 -22.21
N PRO A 260 21.98 -22.37 -20.92
CA PRO A 260 21.81 -21.19 -20.10
C PRO A 260 22.83 -20.11 -20.49
N ALA A 261 22.37 -18.87 -20.59
CA ALA A 261 23.24 -17.70 -20.71
C ALA A 261 23.75 -17.23 -19.34
N ALA A 262 22.99 -17.50 -18.27
CA ALA A 262 23.44 -17.35 -16.90
C ALA A 262 22.86 -18.48 -16.01
N VAL A 263 23.59 -18.80 -14.95
CA VAL A 263 23.22 -19.84 -13.97
C VAL A 263 23.33 -19.23 -12.57
N LYS A 264 22.26 -19.34 -11.77
CA LYS A 264 22.23 -18.85 -10.39
C LYS A 264 21.88 -19.98 -9.42
N GLN A 265 22.75 -20.27 -8.46
CA GLN A 265 22.40 -21.15 -7.35
C GLN A 265 21.41 -20.44 -6.42
N LEU A 266 20.28 -21.08 -6.11
CA LEU A 266 19.21 -20.49 -5.29
C LEU A 266 19.36 -20.78 -3.80
N HIS A 267 19.77 -22.01 -3.45
CA HIS A 267 20.06 -22.36 -2.06
C HIS A 267 21.50 -21.97 -1.72
N ILE A 268 21.64 -20.91 -0.94
CA ILE A 268 22.91 -20.45 -0.38
C ILE A 268 22.92 -20.68 1.14
N PRO A 269 24.08 -21.00 1.75
CA PRO A 269 24.18 -21.17 3.19
C PRO A 269 24.01 -19.82 3.89
N TRP A 270 23.00 -19.71 4.75
CA TRP A 270 22.80 -18.55 5.65
C TRP A 270 23.25 -18.85 7.08
N TRP A 271 23.21 -20.12 7.47
CA TRP A 271 23.54 -20.62 8.80
C TRP A 271 24.41 -21.86 8.68
N GLU A 272 25.55 -21.86 9.35
CA GLU A 272 26.49 -22.99 9.40
C GLU A 272 27.18 -23.03 10.76
N ASN A 273 27.29 -24.22 11.37
CA ASN A 273 27.94 -24.42 12.67
C ASN A 273 27.50 -23.41 13.75
N ASP A 274 26.18 -23.28 13.94
CA ASP A 274 25.54 -22.39 14.91
C ASP A 274 25.85 -20.90 14.73
N LYS A 275 26.25 -20.49 13.52
CA LYS A 275 26.57 -19.11 13.17
C LYS A 275 25.90 -18.70 11.89
N ILE A 276 25.45 -17.44 11.84
CA ILE A 276 25.04 -16.79 10.60
C ILE A 276 26.30 -16.52 9.78
N VAL A 277 26.33 -16.97 8.53
CA VAL A 277 27.50 -16.88 7.63
C VAL A 277 27.33 -15.86 6.50
N GLN A 278 26.20 -15.16 6.46
CA GLN A 278 25.90 -14.12 5.48
C GLN A 278 25.47 -12.85 6.21
N TYR A 279 25.76 -11.69 5.63
CA TYR A 279 25.14 -10.45 6.08
C TYR A 279 23.66 -10.47 5.72
N LEU A 280 22.80 -10.16 6.70
CA LEU A 280 21.39 -9.95 6.42
C LEU A 280 21.25 -8.74 5.49
N PRO A 281 20.55 -8.87 4.35
CA PRO A 281 20.34 -7.76 3.44
C PRO A 281 19.55 -6.65 4.16
N THR A 282 19.82 -5.41 3.78
CA THR A 282 19.14 -4.21 4.28
C THR A 282 17.72 -4.10 3.77
#